data_AF-A0A497THV1-F1
#
_entry.id   AF-A0A497THV1-F1
#
_cell.length_a   1.000
_cell.length_b   1.000
_cell.length_c   1.000
_cell.angle_alpha   90.00
_cell.angle_beta   90.00
_cell.angle_gamma   90.00
#
_symmetry.space_group_name_H-M   'P 1'
#
loop_
_entity.id
_entity.type
_entity.pdbx_description
1 polymer ?
#
loop_
_entity_poly.entity_id
_entity_poly.type
_entity_poly.pdbx_seq_one_letter_code
_entity_poly.pdbx_strand_id
1 'polypeptide(L)'
;MIYIPDTSAIIEGVVVDLIRRGKIKDKIVIHFAVLSELEHQANVGKAVGFLGIEELKEIKKLSAEKGIEVSYEGERPTGSQIRYAK
;
A
#
# COMPACT_ATOMS: atom_id res chain seq x y z
N MET A 1 6.74 -4.89 -16.18
CA MET A 1 7.40 -5.13 -14.88
C MET A 1 6.36 -5.09 -13.77
N ILE A 2 6.49 -5.89 -12.73
CA ILE A 2 5.54 -5.87 -11.60
C ILE A 2 6.27 -5.28 -10.40
N TYR A 3 5.65 -4.31 -9.74
CA TYR A 3 6.18 -3.66 -8.56
C TYR A 3 5.35 -4.07 -7.34
N ILE A 4 6.01 -4.59 -6.31
CA ILE A 4 5.38 -5.03 -5.07
C ILE A 4 6.01 -4.18 -3.95
N PRO A 5 5.38 -3.06 -3.56
CA PRO A 5 5.95 -2.17 -2.56
C PRO A 5 5.77 -2.72 -1.13
N ASP A 6 6.78 -2.49 -0.30
CA ASP A 6 6.70 -2.70 1.15
C ASP A 6 5.86 -1.62 1.85
N THR A 7 5.41 -1.92 3.06
CA THR A 7 4.60 -1.01 3.88
C THR A 7 5.27 0.35 4.12
N SER A 8 6.59 0.38 4.41
CA SER A 8 7.33 1.63 4.62
C SER A 8 7.40 2.48 3.35
N ALA A 9 7.63 1.87 2.19
CA ALA A 9 7.69 2.59 0.92
C ALA A 9 6.35 3.25 0.55
N ILE A 10 5.23 2.67 1.00
CA ILE A 10 3.90 3.28 0.87
C ILE A 10 3.77 4.44 1.85
N ILE A 11 4.05 4.23 3.14
CA ILE A 11 3.89 5.25 4.20
C ILE A 11 4.78 6.48 3.94
N GLU A 12 6.01 6.27 3.46
CA GLU A 12 6.97 7.34 3.18
C GLU A 12 6.71 8.05 1.84
N GLY A 13 5.68 7.66 1.10
CA GLY A 13 5.30 8.29 -0.18
C GLY A 13 6.25 7.98 -1.34
N VAL A 14 7.20 7.06 -1.16
CA VAL A 14 8.20 6.70 -2.19
C VAL A 14 7.52 6.16 -3.45
N VAL A 15 6.47 5.36 -3.30
CA VAL A 15 5.73 4.80 -4.45
C VAL A 15 5.05 5.90 -5.27
N VAL A 16 4.38 6.84 -4.60
CA VAL A 16 3.75 8.01 -5.23
C VAL A 16 4.78 8.83 -6.00
N ASP A 17 5.92 9.09 -5.39
CA ASP A 17 7.03 9.82 -6.01
C ASP A 17 7.56 9.13 -7.27
N LEU A 18 7.72 7.80 -7.24
CA LEU A 18 8.17 7.02 -8.38
C LEU A 18 7.15 6.98 -9.52
N ILE A 19 5.86 6.95 -9.21
CA ILE A 19 4.78 7.07 -10.20
C ILE A 19 4.81 8.46 -10.85
N ARG A 20 4.94 9.54 -10.05
CA ARG A 20 5.02 10.92 -10.54
C ARG A 20 6.20 11.12 -11.48
N ARG A 21 7.38 10.59 -11.11
CA ARG A 21 8.62 10.62 -11.92
C ARG A 21 8.59 9.68 -13.13
N GLY A 22 7.50 8.91 -13.33
CA GLY A 22 7.36 7.96 -14.44
C GLY A 22 8.35 6.80 -14.38
N LYS A 23 8.83 6.43 -13.19
CA LYS A 23 9.71 5.28 -12.98
C LYS A 23 8.91 3.97 -12.86
N ILE A 24 7.69 4.04 -12.30
CA ILE A 24 6.72 2.95 -12.30
C ILE A 24 5.73 3.20 -13.44
N LYS A 25 5.48 2.18 -14.29
CA LYS A 25 4.69 2.33 -15.53
C LYS A 25 3.67 1.22 -15.82
N ASP A 26 3.85 0.04 -15.23
CA ASP A 26 3.14 -1.16 -15.69
C ASP A 26 2.09 -1.62 -14.67
N LYS A 27 2.51 -2.36 -13.63
CA LYS A 27 1.61 -2.95 -12.63
C LYS A 27 2.16 -2.82 -11.22
N ILE A 28 1.31 -2.40 -10.30
CA ILE A 28 1.56 -2.35 -8.85
C ILE A 28 0.67 -3.40 -8.19
N VAL A 29 1.27 -4.23 -7.33
CA VAL A 29 0.58 -5.24 -6.54
C VAL A 29 0.78 -4.91 -5.07
N ILE A 30 -0.28 -4.51 -4.38
CA ILE A 30 -0.25 -4.21 -2.95
C ILE A 30 -0.71 -5.47 -2.20
N HIS A 31 0.08 -5.94 -1.23
CA HIS A 31 -0.32 -7.11 -0.46
C HIS A 31 -1.51 -6.77 0.47
N PHE A 32 -2.53 -7.64 0.55
CA PHE A 32 -3.71 -7.41 1.41
C PHE A 32 -3.34 -7.19 2.89
N ALA A 33 -2.30 -7.87 3.37
CA ALA A 33 -1.76 -7.67 4.72
C ALA A 33 -1.36 -6.21 5.00
N VAL A 34 -0.78 -5.49 4.03
CA VAL A 34 -0.41 -4.07 4.18
C VAL A 34 -1.65 -3.21 4.39
N LEU A 35 -2.69 -3.44 3.59
CA LEU A 35 -3.97 -2.75 3.75
C LEU A 35 -4.57 -3.02 5.14
N SER A 36 -4.64 -4.28 5.55
CA SER A 36 -5.20 -4.66 6.85
C SER A 36 -4.41 -4.09 8.03
N GLU A 37 -3.09 -4.03 7.94
CA GLU A 37 -2.24 -3.40 8.94
C GLU A 37 -2.53 -1.90 9.05
N LEU A 38 -2.57 -1.17 7.92
CA LEU A 38 -2.84 0.27 7.90
C LEU A 38 -4.24 0.60 8.43
N GLU A 39 -5.26 -0.18 8.03
CA GLU A 39 -6.62 -0.09 8.58
C GLU A 39 -6.63 -0.32 10.09
N HIS A 40 -5.94 -1.34 10.58
CA HIS A 40 -5.83 -1.59 12.02
C HIS A 40 -5.18 -0.41 12.74
N GLN A 41 -4.04 0.10 12.26
CA GLN A 41 -3.36 1.24 12.87
C GLN A 41 -4.24 2.50 12.88
N ALA A 42 -5.01 2.76 11.81
CA ALA A 42 -5.94 3.87 11.74
C ALA A 42 -7.10 3.70 12.74
N ASN A 43 -7.66 2.49 12.84
CA ASN A 43 -8.74 2.18 13.76
C ASN A 43 -8.33 2.34 15.24
N VAL A 44 -7.06 2.07 15.59
CA VAL A 44 -6.53 2.33 16.94
C VAL A 44 -6.01 3.76 17.12
N GLY A 45 -6.27 4.66 16.17
CA GLY A 45 -5.98 6.09 16.27
C GLY A 45 -4.53 6.49 15.97
N LYS A 46 -3.71 5.62 15.39
CA LYS A 46 -2.32 5.97 15.05
C LYS A 46 -2.23 6.71 13.73
N ALA A 47 -1.51 7.84 13.74
CA ALA A 47 -1.28 8.69 12.58
C ALA A 47 -0.74 7.94 11.36
N VAL A 48 0.14 6.94 11.58
CA VAL A 48 0.73 6.12 10.50
C VAL A 48 -0.32 5.37 9.69
N GLY A 49 -1.40 4.89 10.32
CA GLY A 49 -2.47 4.18 9.61
C GLY A 49 -3.24 5.13 8.70
N PHE A 50 -3.58 6.31 9.20
CA PHE A 50 -4.24 7.35 8.39
C PHE A 50 -3.36 7.79 7.22
N LEU A 51 -2.06 8.05 7.48
CA LEU A 51 -1.11 8.45 6.44
C LEU A 51 -1.01 7.37 5.34
N GLY A 52 -0.81 6.10 5.72
CA GLY A 52 -0.70 5.02 4.74
C GLY A 52 -1.98 4.83 3.92
N ILE A 53 -3.17 5.00 4.51
CA ILE A 53 -4.44 4.93 3.77
C ILE A 53 -4.54 6.07 2.74
N GLU A 54 -4.12 7.28 3.09
CA GLU A 54 -4.09 8.40 2.14
C GLU A 54 -3.09 8.17 1.00
N GLU A 55 -1.91 7.64 1.30
CA GLU A 55 -0.91 7.26 0.28
C GLU A 55 -1.45 6.19 -0.67
N LEU A 56 -2.13 5.16 -0.16
CA LEU A 56 -2.79 4.14 -1.00
C LEU A 56 -3.85 4.74 -1.94
N LYS A 57 -4.61 5.73 -1.48
CA LYS A 57 -5.58 6.45 -2.33
C LYS A 57 -4.88 7.24 -3.43
N GLU A 58 -3.81 7.94 -3.11
CA GLU A 58 -3.03 8.70 -4.09
C GLU A 58 -2.35 7.79 -5.12
N ILE A 59 -1.79 6.65 -4.70
CA ILE A 59 -1.25 5.63 -5.61
C ILE A 59 -2.32 5.18 -6.60
N LYS A 60 -3.53 4.87 -6.12
CA LYS A 60 -4.64 4.42 -6.98
C LYS A 60 -5.04 5.51 -7.98
N LYS A 61 -5.14 6.76 -7.53
CA LYS A 61 -5.51 7.90 -8.36
C LYS A 61 -4.47 8.15 -9.46
N LEU A 62 -3.20 8.32 -9.09
CA LEU A 62 -2.12 8.60 -10.05
C LEU A 62 -1.90 7.45 -11.02
N SER A 63 -2.06 6.21 -10.54
CA SER A 63 -1.99 5.03 -11.39
C SER A 63 -3.09 5.02 -12.44
N ALA A 64 -4.33 5.36 -12.07
CA ALA A 64 -5.44 5.48 -13.01
C ALA A 64 -5.19 6.57 -14.08
N GLU A 65 -4.66 7.73 -13.68
CA GLU A 65 -4.30 8.82 -14.60
C GLU A 65 -3.20 8.43 -15.59
N LYS A 66 -2.29 7.53 -15.20
CA LYS A 66 -1.13 7.10 -15.99
C LYS A 66 -1.32 5.74 -16.66
N GLY A 67 -2.48 5.10 -16.52
CA GLY A 67 -2.76 3.77 -17.09
C GLY A 67 -1.96 2.63 -16.45
N ILE A 68 -1.56 2.78 -15.19
CA ILE A 68 -0.84 1.77 -14.41
C ILE A 68 -1.88 0.87 -13.71
N GLU A 69 -1.76 -0.44 -13.86
CA GLU A 69 -2.65 -1.39 -13.19
C GLU A 69 -2.33 -1.47 -11.69
N VAL A 70 -3.34 -1.37 -10.83
CA VAL A 70 -3.18 -1.57 -9.37
C VAL A 70 -4.08 -2.72 -8.94
N SER A 71 -3.48 -3.70 -8.26
CA SER A 71 -4.18 -4.87 -7.73
C SER A 71 -3.82 -5.08 -6.27
N TYR A 72 -4.76 -5.67 -5.52
CA TYR A 72 -4.53 -6.10 -4.15
C TYR A 72 -4.50 -7.63 -4.15
N GLU A 73 -3.42 -8.22 -3.68
CA GLU A 73 -3.18 -9.66 -3.78
C GLU A 73 -2.69 -10.24 -2.45
N GLY A 74 -2.78 -11.56 -2.31
CA GLY A 74 -2.37 -12.28 -1.11
C GLY A 74 -3.50 -12.51 -0.10
N GLU A 75 -3.20 -13.26 0.96
CA GLU A 75 -4.20 -13.56 1.98
C GLU A 75 -4.44 -12.36 2.89
N ARG A 76 -5.71 -12.11 3.25
CA ARG A 76 -6.02 -11.25 4.38
C ARG A 76 -5.49 -11.92 5.64
N PRO A 77 -4.65 -11.26 6.45
CA PRO A 77 -4.12 -11.87 7.66
C PRO A 77 -5.29 -12.25 8.56
N THR A 78 -5.41 -13.55 8.83
CA THR A 78 -6.37 -14.05 9.81
C THR A 78 -5.84 -13.74 11.21
N GLY A 79 -6.73 -13.49 12.19
CA GLY A 79 -6.34 -13.00 13.53
C GLY A 79 -5.29 -13.85 14.27
N SER A 80 -5.05 -15.08 13.82
CA SER A 80 -4.02 -15.99 14.34
C SER A 80 -2.58 -15.57 13.98
N GLN A 81 -2.33 -14.86 12.87
CA GLN A 81 -0.99 -14.42 12.45
C GLN A 81 -0.48 -13.18 13.20
N ILE A 82 -1.40 -12.31 13.64
CA ILE A 82 -1.07 -11.08 14.38
C ILE A 82 -0.48 -11.40 15.77
N ARG A 83 -0.81 -12.57 16.34
CA ARG A 83 -0.44 -12.95 17.70
C ARG A 83 1.00 -13.47 17.87
N TYR A 84 1.71 -13.75 16.78
CA TYR A 84 3.03 -14.41 16.82
C TYR A 84 4.15 -13.68 16.09
N ALA A 85 3.97 -12.43 15.65
CA ALA A 85 5.10 -11.60 15.25
C ALA A 85 5.89 -11.26 16.53
N LYS A 86 7.04 -11.91 16.70
CA LYS A 86 7.97 -11.75 17.83
C LYS A 86 9.07 -10.78 17.46
#